data_AF-G4ZZP3-F1
#
_entry.id   AF-G4ZZP3-F1
#
_cell.length_a   1.000
_cell.length_b   1.000
_cell.length_c   1.000
_cell.angle_alpha   90.00
_cell.angle_beta   90.00
_cell.angle_gamma   90.00
#
_symmetry.space_group_name_H-M   'P 1'
#
loop_
_entity.id
_entity.type
_entity.pdbx_description
1 polymer ?
#
loop_
_entity_poly.entity_id
_entity_poly.type
_entity_poly.pdbx_seq_one_letter_code
_entity_poly.pdbx_strand_id
1 'polypeptide(L)'
;LLQKDSRKVCKFESGFDMWRAFEADKTKRAFSSVIRLRRKLYTSTVSVGGNMKQWLDDVEGIRRQLENIHEMIPDKEMVNIILQGVEETHRNVVR
;
A
#
# COMPACT_ATOMS: atom_id res chain seq x y z
N LEU A 1 -6.24 -9.79 -10.79
CA LEU A 1 -7.59 -10.11 -10.25
C LEU A 1 -7.98 -9.05 -9.23
N LEU A 2 -8.33 -7.86 -9.71
CA LEU A 2 -8.66 -6.65 -8.91
C LEU A 2 -10.19 -6.44 -8.82
N GLN A 3 -10.96 -7.53 -8.85
CA GLN A 3 -12.38 -7.49 -9.20
C GLN A 3 -13.36 -7.66 -8.02
N LYS A 4 -12.90 -7.66 -6.77
CA LYS A 4 -13.78 -7.90 -5.60
C LYS A 4 -14.07 -6.69 -4.69
N ASP A 5 -13.23 -5.66 -4.66
CA ASP A 5 -13.47 -4.52 -3.77
C ASP A 5 -14.31 -3.40 -4.41
N SER A 6 -14.15 -3.15 -5.72
CA SER A 6 -14.96 -2.17 -6.45
C SER A 6 -16.46 -2.51 -6.48
N ARG A 7 -16.82 -3.80 -6.40
CA ARG A 7 -18.22 -4.23 -6.34
C ARG A 7 -18.89 -4.03 -4.98
N LYS A 8 -18.16 -3.74 -3.91
CA LYS A 8 -18.77 -3.36 -2.61
C LYS A 8 -19.14 -1.88 -2.59
N VAL A 9 -18.35 -1.05 -3.25
CA VAL A 9 -18.57 0.39 -3.43
C VAL A 9 -19.86 0.64 -4.25
N CYS A 10 -20.14 -0.18 -5.28
CA CYS A 10 -21.31 -0.02 -6.15
C CYS A 10 -22.63 -0.65 -5.66
N LYS A 11 -22.76 -1.02 -4.38
CA LYS A 11 -24.00 -1.59 -3.82
C LYS A 11 -24.81 -0.63 -2.95
N PHE A 12 -24.31 0.59 -2.75
CA PHE A 12 -24.99 1.60 -1.95
C PHE A 12 -25.67 2.61 -2.88
N GLU A 13 -26.90 3.00 -2.53
CA GLU A 13 -27.72 3.94 -3.32
C GLU A 13 -27.11 5.35 -3.37
N SER A 14 -26.24 5.68 -2.41
CA SER A 14 -25.50 6.94 -2.38
C SER A 14 -24.04 6.76 -1.93
N GLY A 15 -23.18 7.68 -2.38
CA GLY A 15 -21.80 7.77 -1.87
C GLY A 15 -21.73 8.06 -0.36
N PHE A 16 -22.80 8.64 0.22
CA PHE A 16 -22.91 8.89 1.66
C PHE A 16 -23.11 7.59 2.45
N ASP A 17 -23.96 6.68 1.99
CA ASP A 17 -24.18 5.38 2.65
C ASP A 17 -22.95 4.48 2.54
N MET A 18 -22.28 4.54 1.39
CA MET A 18 -20.97 3.91 1.20
C MET A 18 -19.94 4.46 2.20
N TRP A 19 -19.85 5.79 2.34
CA TRP A 19 -18.92 6.44 3.25
C TRP A 19 -19.23 6.09 4.71
N ARG A 20 -20.50 6.05 5.12
CA ARG A 20 -20.93 5.65 6.46
C ARG A 20 -20.63 4.19 6.77
N ALA A 21 -20.91 3.27 5.85
CA ALA A 21 -20.58 1.86 6.00
C ALA A 21 -19.06 1.64 6.07
N PHE A 22 -18.30 2.39 5.28
CA PHE A 22 -16.85 2.44 5.36
C PHE A 22 -16.40 2.95 6.74
N GLU A 23 -16.82 4.14 7.19
CA GLU A 23 -16.50 4.68 8.51
C GLU A 23 -16.84 3.71 9.67
N ALA A 24 -17.98 3.02 9.60
CA ALA A 24 -18.38 2.04 10.60
C ALA A 24 -17.46 0.80 10.66
N ASP A 25 -16.99 0.31 9.50
CA ASP A 25 -16.01 -0.77 9.41
C ASP A 25 -14.59 -0.30 9.80
N LYS A 26 -14.28 0.97 9.53
CA LYS A 26 -12.91 1.54 9.51
C LYS A 26 -12.53 2.36 10.75
N THR A 27 -13.44 2.56 11.70
CA THR A 27 -13.20 3.29 12.96
C THR A 27 -12.41 2.50 14.01
N LYS A 28 -12.06 1.23 13.74
CA LYS A 28 -11.14 0.46 14.60
C LYS A 28 -9.72 1.00 14.41
N ARG A 29 -9.06 1.45 15.48
CA ARG A 29 -7.68 2.02 15.48
C ARG A 29 -6.67 1.23 14.64
N ALA A 30 -6.80 -0.10 14.60
CA ALA A 30 -5.97 -0.98 13.76
C ALA A 30 -6.08 -0.63 12.26
N PHE A 31 -7.28 -0.30 11.75
CA PHE A 31 -7.50 0.03 10.35
C PHE A 31 -6.81 1.32 9.91
N SER A 32 -6.83 2.36 10.75
CA SER A 32 -6.10 3.62 10.46
C SER A 32 -4.60 3.38 10.34
N SER A 33 -4.03 2.53 11.21
CA SER A 33 -2.64 2.10 11.12
C SER A 33 -2.33 1.33 9.83
N VAL A 34 -3.20 0.41 9.42
CA VAL A 34 -3.07 -0.33 8.15
C VAL A 34 -3.03 0.63 6.96
N ILE A 35 -3.99 1.57 6.87
CA ILE A 35 -4.06 2.52 5.76
C ILE A 35 -2.84 3.43 5.72
N ARG A 36 -2.38 3.92 6.88
CA ARG A 36 -1.17 4.75 6.94
C ARG A 36 0.08 4.00 6.48
N LEU A 37 0.25 2.75 6.91
CA LEU A 37 1.37 1.91 6.51
C LEU A 37 1.32 1.57 5.02
N ARG A 38 0.15 1.18 4.50
CA ARG A 38 -0.07 0.94 3.07
C ARG A 38 0.27 2.17 2.23
N ARG A 39 -0.22 3.36 2.62
CA ARG A 39 0.12 4.61 1.93
C ARG A 39 1.63 4.82 1.92
N LYS A 40 2.29 4.68 3.07
CA LYS A 40 3.76 4.84 3.16
C LYS A 40 4.50 3.85 2.25
N LEU A 41 4.04 2.60 2.18
CA LEU A 41 4.62 1.56 1.34
C LEU A 41 4.49 1.88 -0.15
N TYR A 42 3.26 2.14 -0.63
CA TYR A 42 2.97 2.32 -2.06
C TYR A 42 3.49 3.64 -2.64
N THR A 43 3.73 4.66 -1.80
CA THR A 43 4.29 5.94 -2.26
C THR A 43 5.78 6.08 -1.95
N SER A 44 6.43 5.01 -1.46
CA SER A 44 7.86 5.04 -1.14
C SER A 44 8.67 5.03 -2.44
N THR A 45 9.49 6.04 -2.63
CA THR A 45 10.39 6.15 -3.78
C THR A 45 11.81 6.40 -3.30
N VAL A 46 12.79 5.96 -4.09
CA VAL A 46 14.19 6.30 -3.82
C VAL A 46 14.47 7.68 -4.41
N SER A 47 15.11 8.55 -3.65
CA SER A 47 15.56 9.86 -4.14
C SER A 47 16.76 9.70 -5.09
N VAL A 48 16.96 10.64 -6.02
CA VAL A 48 18.18 10.69 -6.85
C VAL A 48 19.41 10.83 -5.93
N GLY A 49 20.37 9.91 -6.04
CA GLY A 49 21.54 9.85 -5.14
C GLY A 49 21.23 9.33 -3.73
N GLY A 50 20.01 8.86 -3.48
CA GLY A 50 19.58 8.27 -2.21
C GLY A 50 20.22 6.89 -1.95
N ASN A 51 20.25 6.51 -0.68
CA ASN A 51 20.77 5.21 -0.26
C ASN A 51 19.74 4.10 -0.53
N MET A 52 19.94 3.36 -1.63
CA MET A 52 19.08 2.24 -2.02
C MET A 52 18.93 1.17 -0.93
N LYS A 53 20.03 0.82 -0.26
CA LYS A 53 20.01 -0.21 0.78
C LYS A 53 19.12 0.20 1.95
N GLN A 54 19.31 1.43 2.43
CA GLN A 54 18.47 1.97 3.51
C GLN A 54 17.00 2.00 3.10
N TRP A 55 16.71 2.41 1.87
CA TRP A 55 15.33 2.45 1.38
C TRP A 55 14.70 1.06 1.29
N LEU A 56 15.43 0.04 0.81
CA LEU A 56 14.95 -1.35 0.82
C LEU A 56 14.68 -1.86 2.23
N ASP A 57 15.58 -1.55 3.19
CA ASP A 57 15.40 -1.89 4.60
C ASP A 57 14.14 -1.21 5.18
N ASP A 58 13.88 0.05 4.82
CA ASP A 58 12.68 0.79 5.25
C ASP A 58 11.38 0.19 4.67
N VAL A 59 11.39 -0.18 3.38
CA VAL A 59 10.25 -0.77 2.66
C VAL A 59 9.91 -2.16 3.23
N GLU A 60 10.92 -3.00 3.48
CA GLU A 60 10.75 -4.29 4.17
C GLU A 60 10.28 -4.11 5.61
N GLY A 61 10.80 -3.09 6.32
CA GLY A 61 10.33 -2.74 7.67
C GLY A 61 8.85 -2.38 7.72
N ILE A 62 8.32 -1.71 6.69
CA ILE A 62 6.87 -1.42 6.58
C ILE A 62 6.08 -2.69 6.27
N ARG A 63 6.59 -3.57 5.39
CA ARG A 63 5.96 -4.86 5.09
C ARG A 63 5.75 -5.70 6.34
N ARG A 64 6.79 -5.83 7.19
CA ARG A 64 6.70 -6.55 8.47
C ARG A 64 5.71 -5.94 9.44
N GLN A 65 5.61 -4.61 9.49
CA GLN A 65 4.60 -3.94 10.31
C GLN A 65 3.18 -4.27 9.88
N LEU A 66 2.94 -4.38 8.56
CA LEU A 66 1.65 -4.83 8.01
C LEU A 66 1.38 -6.30 8.34
N GLU A 67 2.39 -7.17 8.21
CA GLU A 67 2.25 -8.59 8.56
C GLU A 67 1.90 -8.79 10.05
N ASN A 68 2.52 -8.03 10.95
CA ASN A 68 2.27 -8.06 12.39
C ASN A 68 0.82 -7.69 12.77
N ILE A 69 0.08 -7.02 11.89
CA ILE A 69 -1.33 -6.68 12.07
C ILE A 69 -2.25 -7.49 11.15
N HIS A 70 -1.76 -8.65 10.68
CA HIS A 70 -2.46 -9.61 9.82
C HIS A 70 -2.78 -9.11 8.41
N GLU A 71 -2.02 -8.13 7.91
CA GLU A 71 -2.13 -7.60 6.56
C GLU A 71 -0.92 -8.05 5.72
N MET A 72 -1.03 -9.23 5.12
CA MET A 72 0.05 -9.80 4.33
C MET A 72 0.20 -9.10 2.98
N ILE A 73 1.42 -8.65 2.66
CA ILE A 73 1.80 -8.23 1.30
C ILE A 73 2.62 -9.37 0.65
N PRO A 74 2.14 -9.99 -0.45
CA PRO A 74 2.84 -11.08 -1.11
C PRO A 74 4.10 -10.59 -1.83
N ASP A 75 5.09 -11.48 -2.01
CA ASP A 75 6.38 -11.14 -2.63
C ASP A 75 6.20 -10.52 -4.02
N LYS A 76 5.26 -11.05 -4.81
CA LYS A 76 4.93 -10.50 -6.14
C LYS A 76 4.54 -9.03 -6.09
N GLU A 77 3.80 -8.62 -5.05
CA GLU A 77 3.40 -7.23 -4.88
C GLU A 77 4.58 -6.38 -4.40
N MET A 78 5.42 -6.91 -3.51
CA MET A 78 6.66 -6.25 -3.10
C MET A 78 7.61 -5.97 -4.26
N VAL A 79 7.75 -6.90 -5.21
CA VAL A 79 8.54 -6.67 -6.43
C VAL A 79 7.99 -5.48 -7.21
N ASN A 80 6.67 -5.40 -7.40
CA ASN A 80 6.06 -4.27 -8.09
C ASN A 80 6.26 -2.94 -7.36
N ILE A 81 6.14 -2.93 -6.02
CA ILE A 81 6.39 -1.74 -5.19
C ILE A 81 7.85 -1.28 -5.35
N ILE A 82 8.79 -2.22 -5.32
CA ILE A 82 10.21 -1.90 -5.46
C ILE A 82 10.50 -1.31 -6.84
N LEU A 83 10.00 -1.95 -7.90
CA LEU A 83 10.17 -1.46 -9.28
C LEU A 83 9.54 -0.08 -9.48
N GLN A 84 8.34 0.14 -8.93
CA GLN A 84 7.68 1.45 -8.96
C GLN A 84 8.51 2.52 -8.23
N GLY A 85 9.07 2.19 -7.06
CA GLY A 85 9.86 3.11 -6.25
C GLY A 85 11.17 3.55 -6.89
N VAL A 86 11.67 2.80 -7.89
CA VAL A 86 12.92 3.10 -8.60
C VAL A 86 12.72 3.51 -10.05
N GLU A 87 11.48 3.55 -10.56
CA GLU A 87 11.18 3.81 -11.98
C GLU A 87 11.79 5.12 -12.47
N GLU A 88 11.62 6.21 -11.72
CA GLU A 88 12.13 7.53 -12.13
C GLU A 88 13.66 7.64 -12.03
N THR A 89 14.28 6.94 -11.08
CA THR A 89 15.71 7.08 -10.74
C THR A 89 16.61 6.04 -11.39
N HIS A 90 16.08 4.86 -11.70
CA HIS A 90 16.81 3.71 -12.26
C HIS A 90 16.06 3.17 -13.49
N ARG A 91 15.77 4.06 -14.46
CA ARG A 91 15.03 3.74 -15.71
C ARG A 91 15.56 2.56 -16.51
N ASN A 92 16.82 2.15 -16.31
CA ASN A 92 17.40 0.98 -16.97
C ASN A 92 16.91 -0.36 -16.37
N VAL A 93 16.36 -0.35 -15.16
CA VAL A 93 15.87 -1.55 -14.44
C VAL A 93 14.40 -1.84 -14.75
N VAL A 94 13.62 -0.80 -15.09
CA VAL A 94 12.16 -0.89 -15.31
C VAL A 94 11.79 -0.86 -16.80
N ARG A 95 12.68 -1.37 -17.67
CA ARG A 95 12.43 -1.46 -19.12
C ARG A 95 11.66 -2.73 -19.51
#